data_AF-A0A1Q9S2Z8-F1
#
_entry.id   AF-A0A1Q9S2Z8-F1
#
_cell.length_a   1.000
_cell.length_b   1.000
_cell.length_c   1.000
_cell.angle_alpha   90.00
_cell.angle_beta   90.00
_cell.angle_gamma   90.00
#
_symmetry.space_group_name_H-M   'P 1'
#
loop_
_entity.id
_entity.type
_entity.pdbx_description
1 polymer ?
#
loop_
_entity_poly.entity_id
_entity_poly.type
_entity_poly.pdbx_seq_one_letter_code
_entity_poly.pdbx_strand_id
1 'polypeptide(L)'
;MVVVLLRRRGSTWPLLFAGLALVVGLGFQDRVRPAVVLLALALAATIWGVGHGRHREREFRLQVAGMIGFAALAVGGLLASPDLARLLVAAGWIGHGVWDYWHLARDRVVARSFAEWCGALDVVVGASLIIVPLL
;
A
#
# COMPACT_ATOMS: atom_id res chain seq x y z
N MET A 1 -2.46 6.38 3.99
CA MET A 1 -3.67 7.17 4.33
C MET A 1 -3.92 7.34 5.83
N VAL A 2 -4.14 6.26 6.61
CA VAL A 2 -4.55 6.36 8.03
C VAL A 2 -3.54 7.12 8.90
N VAL A 3 -2.23 6.94 8.68
CA VAL A 3 -1.18 7.68 9.42
C VAL A 3 -1.31 9.20 9.23
N VAL A 4 -1.68 9.66 8.02
CA VAL A 4 -1.92 11.09 7.74
C VAL A 4 -3.11 11.60 8.55
N LEU A 5 -4.18 10.81 8.68
CA LEU A 5 -5.35 11.16 9.48
C LEU A 5 -5.00 11.26 10.98
N LEU A 6 -4.20 10.32 11.49
CA LEU A 6 -3.77 10.29 12.89
C LEU A 6 -2.74 11.37 13.23
N ARG A 7 -2.06 11.96 12.23
CA ARG A 7 -0.99 12.95 12.39
C ARG A 7 0.14 12.50 13.33
N ARG A 8 0.33 11.19 13.48
CA ARG A 8 1.33 10.57 14.37
C ARG A 8 2.13 9.53 13.59
N ARG A 9 3.35 9.90 13.20
CA ARG A 9 4.27 9.00 12.47
C ARG A 9 4.62 7.74 13.26
N GLY A 10 4.66 7.83 14.59
CA GLY A 10 4.90 6.67 15.45
C GLY A 10 3.82 5.58 15.36
N SER A 11 2.63 5.91 14.84
CA SER A 11 1.55 4.94 14.64
C SER A 11 1.79 4.00 13.45
N THR A 12 2.82 4.21 12.62
CA THR A 12 3.05 3.39 11.42
C THR A 12 3.30 1.91 11.77
N TRP A 13 4.17 1.60 12.73
CA TRP A 13 4.45 0.21 13.12
C TRP A 13 3.23 -0.49 13.74
N PRO A 14 2.52 0.10 14.72
CA PRO A 14 1.27 -0.48 15.23
C PRO A 14 0.23 -0.74 14.13
N LEU A 15 0.07 0.20 13.18
CA LEU A 15 -0.86 0.04 12.06
C LEU A 15 -0.44 -1.08 11.11
N LEU A 16 0.86 -1.24 10.85
CA LEU A 16 1.38 -2.36 10.07
C LEU A 16 1.03 -3.69 10.76
N PHE A 17 1.37 -3.85 12.05
CA PHE A 17 1.11 -5.10 12.77
C PHE A 17 -0.38 -5.39 12.88
N ALA A 18 -1.21 -4.37 13.12
CA ALA A 18 -2.67 -4.52 13.11
C ALA A 18 -3.19 -4.94 11.73
N GLY A 19 -2.67 -4.33 10.66
CA GLY A 19 -3.01 -4.70 9.28
C GLY A 19 -2.58 -6.13 8.93
N LEU A 20 -1.38 -6.53 9.33
CA LEU A 20 -0.87 -7.89 9.14
C LEU A 20 -1.72 -8.91 9.89
N ALA A 21 -2.01 -8.66 11.16
CA ALA A 21 -2.88 -9.51 11.97
C ALA A 21 -4.29 -9.62 11.36
N LEU A 22 -4.83 -8.53 10.83
CA LEU A 22 -6.11 -8.53 10.12
C LEU A 22 -6.05 -9.41 8.86
N VAL A 23 -5.03 -9.25 8.01
CA VAL A 23 -4.89 -10.02 6.77
C VAL A 23 -4.71 -11.51 7.06
N VAL A 24 -3.83 -11.85 8.00
CA VAL A 24 -3.58 -13.22 8.44
C VAL A 24 -4.84 -13.82 9.07
N GLY A 25 -5.50 -13.07 9.95
CA GLY A 25 -6.75 -13.46 10.59
C GLY A 25 -7.86 -13.76 9.58
N LEU A 26 -8.03 -12.90 8.58
CA LEU A 26 -8.98 -13.10 7.49
C LEU A 26 -8.61 -14.29 6.59
N GLY A 27 -7.33 -14.67 6.53
CA GLY A 27 -6.87 -15.84 5.79
C GLY A 27 -7.27 -17.19 6.40
N PHE A 28 -7.72 -17.22 7.65
CA PHE A 28 -8.25 -18.44 8.29
C PHE A 28 -9.71 -18.75 7.93
N GLN A 29 -10.29 -18.01 6.99
CA GLN A 29 -11.67 -18.20 6.53
C GLN A 29 -11.79 -17.90 5.03
N ASP A 30 -12.80 -18.49 4.39
CA ASP A 30 -13.02 -18.37 2.93
C ASP A 30 -14.21 -17.46 2.53
N ARG A 31 -14.85 -16.82 3.49
CA ARG A 31 -16.03 -15.95 3.31
C ARG A 31 -15.68 -14.56 2.78
N VAL A 32 -14.59 -13.96 3.28
CA VAL A 32 -14.24 -12.56 2.99
C VAL A 32 -12.77 -12.45 2.60
N ARG A 33 -12.52 -11.95 1.39
CA ARG A 33 -11.16 -11.73 0.89
C ARG A 33 -10.49 -10.55 1.63
N PRO A 34 -9.24 -10.69 2.13
CA PRO A 34 -8.53 -9.59 2.80
C PRO A 34 -8.49 -8.29 2.00
N ALA A 35 -8.31 -8.39 0.68
CA ALA A 35 -8.28 -7.23 -0.21
C ALA A 35 -9.56 -6.39 -0.16
N VAL A 36 -10.74 -7.02 -0.06
CA VAL A 36 -12.02 -6.31 0.02
C VAL A 36 -12.11 -5.49 1.31
N VAL A 37 -11.68 -6.07 2.43
CA VAL A 37 -11.67 -5.38 3.72
C VAL A 37 -10.70 -4.19 3.69
N LEU A 38 -9.49 -4.38 3.18
CA LEU A 38 -8.49 -3.32 3.07
C LEU A 38 -8.97 -2.16 2.18
N LEU A 39 -9.60 -2.47 1.04
CA LEU A 39 -10.20 -1.45 0.16
C LEU A 39 -11.35 -0.71 0.85
N ALA A 40 -12.22 -1.42 1.57
CA ALA A 40 -13.31 -0.81 2.32
C ALA A 40 -12.79 0.14 3.41
N LEU A 41 -11.75 -0.26 4.15
CA LEU A 41 -11.10 0.58 5.15
C LEU A 41 -10.43 1.82 4.51
N ALA A 42 -9.76 1.64 3.38
CA ALA A 42 -9.12 2.73 2.65
C ALA A 42 -10.17 3.74 2.13
N LEU A 43 -11.30 3.26 1.61
CA LEU A 43 -12.42 4.09 1.18
C LEU A 43 -13.04 4.84 2.37
N ALA A 44 -13.33 4.15 3.47
CA ALA A 44 -13.88 4.76 4.68
C ALA A 44 -12.95 5.87 5.22
N ALA A 45 -11.64 5.61 5.28
CA ALA A 45 -10.64 6.59 5.68
C ALA A 45 -10.61 7.80 4.72
N THR A 46 -10.77 7.57 3.43
CA THR A 46 -10.83 8.63 2.42
C THR A 46 -12.07 9.50 2.58
N ILE A 47 -13.26 8.89 2.71
CA ILE A 47 -14.53 9.59 2.94
C ILE A 47 -14.45 10.42 4.22
N TRP A 48 -13.96 9.81 5.31
CA TRP A 48 -13.75 10.50 6.58
C TRP A 48 -12.82 11.71 6.40
N GLY A 49 -11.66 11.51 5.77
CA GLY A 49 -10.69 12.58 5.54
C GLY A 49 -11.26 13.72 4.71
N VAL A 50 -12.00 13.42 3.64
CA VAL A 50 -12.68 14.42 2.82
C VAL A 50 -13.69 15.22 3.64
N GLY A 51 -14.55 14.53 4.42
CA GLY A 51 -15.54 15.15 5.31
C GLY A 51 -14.93 16.07 6.37
N HIS A 52 -13.69 15.79 6.80
CA HIS A 52 -12.93 16.61 7.75
C HIS A 52 -11.97 17.61 7.05
N GLY A 53 -12.17 17.89 5.76
CA GLY A 53 -11.43 18.91 5.02
C GLY A 53 -9.97 18.54 4.66
N ARG A 54 -9.54 17.28 4.88
CA ARG A 54 -8.16 16.84 4.62
C ARG A 54 -7.80 16.85 3.14
N HIS A 55 -8.77 16.88 2.23
CA HIS A 55 -8.56 17.00 0.78
C HIS A 55 -7.74 18.26 0.39
N ARG A 56 -7.72 19.29 1.23
CA ARG A 56 -6.88 20.49 1.04
C ARG A 56 -5.40 20.25 1.32
N GLU A 57 -5.05 19.19 2.04
CA GLU A 57 -3.67 18.83 2.38
C GLU A 57 -3.01 18.07 1.22
N ARG A 58 -1.80 18.51 0.84
CA ARG A 58 -1.04 17.89 -0.26
C ARG A 58 -0.76 16.41 -0.02
N GLU A 59 -0.35 16.05 1.20
CA GLU A 59 -0.01 14.66 1.54
C GLU A 59 -1.24 13.74 1.50
N PHE A 60 -2.41 14.23 1.90
CA PHE A 60 -3.65 13.47 1.74
C PHE A 60 -3.96 13.21 0.26
N ARG A 61 -3.87 14.23 -0.60
CA ARG A 61 -4.11 14.07 -2.05
C ARG A 61 -3.11 13.09 -2.69
N LEU A 62 -1.84 13.16 -2.31
CA LEU A 62 -0.83 12.22 -2.79
C LEU A 62 -1.16 10.78 -2.37
N GLN A 63 -1.60 10.58 -1.14
CA GLN A 63 -1.98 9.26 -0.64
C GLN A 63 -3.24 8.72 -1.34
N VAL A 64 -4.22 9.58 -1.65
CA VAL A 64 -5.36 9.19 -2.51
C VAL A 64 -4.89 8.82 -3.91
N ALA A 65 -3.99 9.62 -4.51
CA ALA A 65 -3.47 9.35 -5.85
C ALA A 65 -2.69 8.02 -5.90
N GLY A 66 -1.84 7.76 -4.91
CA GLY A 66 -1.15 6.48 -4.75
C GLY A 66 -2.13 5.33 -4.61
N MET A 67 -3.14 5.46 -3.73
CA MET A 67 -4.20 4.46 -3.57
C MET A 67 -4.89 4.13 -4.89
N ILE A 68 -5.27 5.14 -5.69
CA ILE A 68 -5.91 4.93 -7.00
C ILE A 68 -4.95 4.24 -7.96
N GLY A 69 -3.69 4.69 -8.05
CA GLY A 69 -2.68 4.10 -8.94
C GLY A 69 -2.39 2.63 -8.62
N PHE A 70 -2.17 2.31 -7.35
CA PHE A 70 -1.92 0.92 -6.93
C PHE A 70 -3.17 0.05 -7.04
N ALA A 71 -4.36 0.60 -6.77
CA ALA A 71 -5.61 -0.13 -7.01
C ALA A 71 -5.81 -0.44 -8.50
N ALA A 72 -5.45 0.47 -9.40
CA ALA A 72 -5.52 0.24 -10.84
C ALA A 72 -4.56 -0.87 -11.28
N LEU A 73 -3.34 -0.92 -10.75
CA LEU A 73 -2.40 -2.03 -11.00
C LEU A 73 -2.94 -3.37 -10.50
N ALA A 74 -3.51 -3.39 -9.29
CA ALA A 74 -4.09 -4.59 -8.71
C ALA A 74 -5.30 -5.10 -9.52
N VAL A 75 -6.23 -4.21 -9.88
CA VAL A 75 -7.38 -4.56 -10.74
C VAL A 75 -6.91 -5.00 -12.12
N GLY A 76 -5.93 -4.32 -12.71
CA GLY A 76 -5.32 -4.73 -13.97
C GLY A 76 -4.75 -6.15 -13.90
N GLY A 77 -4.07 -6.49 -12.81
CA GLY A 77 -3.55 -7.85 -12.59
C GLY A 77 -4.64 -8.91 -12.51
N LEU A 78 -5.79 -8.60 -11.91
CA LEU A 78 -6.93 -9.52 -11.83
C LEU A 78 -7.59 -9.79 -13.20
N LEU A 79 -7.46 -8.85 -14.13
CA LEU A 79 -8.07 -8.93 -15.47
C LEU A 79 -7.08 -9.40 -16.55
N ALA A 80 -5.80 -9.45 -16.23
CA ALA A 80 -4.72 -9.77 -17.16
C ALA A 80 -4.45 -11.28 -17.28
N SER A 81 -3.72 -11.67 -18.34
CA SER A 81 -3.13 -13.00 -18.41
C SER A 81 -2.14 -13.22 -17.27
N PRO A 82 -1.84 -14.48 -16.86
CA PRO A 82 -0.94 -14.76 -15.73
C PRO A 82 0.43 -14.06 -15.83
N ASP A 83 1.01 -14.00 -17.04
CA ASP A 83 2.29 -13.33 -17.27
C ASP A 83 2.23 -11.82 -17.08
N LEU A 84 1.20 -11.19 -17.65
CA LEU A 84 1.01 -9.75 -17.50
C LEU A 84 0.61 -9.39 -16.07
N ALA A 85 -0.22 -10.22 -15.41
CA ALA A 85 -0.59 -10.06 -14.02
C ALA A 85 0.64 -10.05 -13.11
N ARG A 86 1.58 -10.98 -13.32
CA ARG A 86 2.85 -11.02 -12.59
C ARG A 86 3.65 -9.73 -12.75
N LEU A 87 3.77 -9.22 -13.98
CA LEU A 87 4.49 -7.97 -14.25
C LEU A 87 3.80 -6.75 -13.64
N LEU A 88 2.47 -6.69 -13.66
CA LEU A 88 1.70 -5.63 -13.01
C LEU A 88 1.85 -5.65 -11.49
N VAL A 89 1.86 -6.82 -10.89
CA VAL A 89 2.13 -6.99 -9.45
C VAL A 89 3.56 -6.58 -9.13
N ALA A 90 4.55 -7.00 -9.93
CA ALA A 90 5.95 -6.59 -9.78
C ALA A 90 6.11 -5.06 -9.88
N ALA A 91 5.45 -4.44 -10.85
CA ALA A 91 5.43 -2.99 -11.01
C ALA A 91 4.77 -2.29 -9.80
N GLY A 92 3.72 -2.89 -9.24
CA GLY A 92 3.08 -2.41 -8.01
C GLY A 92 4.03 -2.40 -6.82
N TRP A 93 4.73 -3.51 -6.59
CA TRP A 93 5.74 -3.61 -5.53
C TRP A 93 6.88 -2.60 -5.74
N ILE A 94 7.55 -2.62 -6.90
CA ILE A 94 8.68 -1.71 -7.17
C ILE A 94 8.24 -0.24 -7.10
N GLY A 95 7.07 0.08 -7.68
CA GLY A 95 6.51 1.42 -7.64
C GLY A 95 6.22 1.89 -6.22
N HIS A 96 5.75 1.00 -5.34
CA HIS A 96 5.58 1.30 -3.92
C HIS A 96 6.93 1.51 -3.22
N GLY A 97 7.94 0.69 -3.50
CA GLY A 97 9.28 0.88 -2.95
C GLY A 97 9.90 2.23 -3.34
N VAL A 98 9.71 2.65 -4.59
CA VAL A 98 10.11 3.99 -5.06
C VAL A 98 9.33 5.10 -4.35
N TRP A 99 8.03 4.88 -4.12
CA TRP A 99 7.16 5.79 -3.39
C TRP A 99 7.62 6.00 -1.94
N ASP A 100 8.02 4.91 -1.26
CA ASP A 100 8.56 4.97 0.09
C ASP A 100 9.92 5.65 0.14
N TYR A 101 10.80 5.39 -0.84
CA TYR A 101 12.06 6.12 -0.96
C TYR A 101 11.84 7.63 -1.14
N TRP A 102 10.83 8.03 -1.92
CA TRP A 102 10.47 9.44 -2.11
C TRP A 102 10.00 10.10 -0.80
N HIS A 103 9.26 9.36 0.03
CA HIS A 103 8.81 9.81 1.36
C HIS A 103 9.94 9.80 2.40
N LEU A 104 10.84 8.81 2.33
CA LEU A 104 12.05 8.70 3.15
C LEU A 104 12.96 9.91 2.92
N ALA A 105 13.22 10.25 1.66
CA ALA A 105 14.03 11.41 1.28
C ALA A 105 13.43 12.75 1.77
N ARG A 106 12.11 12.79 2.01
CA ARG A 106 11.41 13.97 2.51
C ARG A 106 11.19 13.95 4.02
N ASP A 107 11.51 12.84 4.69
CA ASP A 107 11.18 12.54 6.07
C ASP A 107 9.75 13.01 6.43
N ARG A 108 8.75 12.44 5.76
CA ARG A 108 7.33 12.79 5.93
C ARG A 108 6.42 11.57 5.91
N VAL A 109 5.20 11.76 6.42
CA VAL A 109 4.07 10.81 6.43
C VAL A 109 4.24 9.62 7.36
N VAL A 110 5.27 8.80 7.20
CA VAL A 110 5.50 7.58 7.98
C VAL A 110 6.76 7.67 8.84
N ALA A 111 6.95 6.72 9.76
CA ALA A 111 8.22 6.56 10.46
C ALA A 111 9.36 6.23 9.47
N ARG A 112 10.54 6.83 9.67
CA ARG A 112 11.72 6.62 8.80
C ARG A 112 12.09 5.15 8.65
N SER A 113 12.19 4.44 9.77
CA SER A 113 12.51 3.01 9.80
C SER A 113 11.50 2.15 9.03
N PHE A 114 10.24 2.59 8.99
CA PHE A 114 9.20 1.90 8.24
C PHE A 114 9.40 2.07 6.73
N ALA A 115 9.68 3.30 6.27
CA ALA A 115 9.93 3.55 4.85
C ALA A 115 11.20 2.83 4.36
N GLU A 116 12.24 2.74 5.19
CA GLU A 116 13.45 1.97 4.90
C GLU A 116 13.14 0.48 4.75
N TRP A 117 12.42 -0.10 5.71
CA TRP A 117 12.05 -1.52 5.70
C TRP A 117 11.11 -1.88 4.53
N CYS A 118 10.04 -1.10 4.35
CA CYS A 118 9.04 -1.36 3.33
C CYS A 118 9.64 -1.17 1.94
N GLY A 119 10.38 -0.08 1.72
CA GLY A 119 11.07 0.16 0.45
C GLY A 119 12.01 -0.98 0.05
N ALA A 120 12.80 -1.49 0.99
CA ALA A 120 13.70 -2.62 0.72
C ALA A 120 12.93 -3.92 0.42
N LEU A 121 11.92 -4.24 1.24
CA LEU A 121 11.09 -5.43 1.06
C LEU A 121 10.40 -5.41 -0.31
N ASP A 122 9.84 -4.27 -0.69
CA ASP A 122 9.08 -4.12 -1.92
C ASP A 122 9.94 -4.30 -3.16
N VAL A 123 11.15 -3.73 -3.17
CA VAL A 123 12.09 -3.90 -4.27
C VAL A 123 12.52 -5.36 -4.39
N VAL A 124 12.80 -6.03 -3.28
CA VAL A 124 13.21 -7.45 -3.28
C VAL A 124 12.08 -8.35 -3.79
N VAL A 125 10.85 -8.16 -3.31
CA VAL A 125 9.68 -8.94 -3.75
C VAL A 125 9.35 -8.65 -5.21
N GLY A 126 9.35 -7.38 -5.61
CA GLY A 126 9.09 -7.01 -7.01
C GLY A 126 10.14 -7.55 -7.98
N ALA A 127 11.43 -7.50 -7.61
CA ALA A 127 12.51 -8.04 -8.42
C ALA A 127 12.43 -9.57 -8.53
N SER A 128 12.07 -10.28 -7.44
CA SER A 128 11.95 -11.74 -7.47
C SER A 128 10.84 -12.21 -8.42
N LEU A 129 9.73 -11.48 -8.50
CA LEU A 129 8.65 -11.76 -9.45
C LEU A 129 9.08 -11.63 -10.92
N ILE A 130 10.14 -10.87 -11.20
CA ILE A 130 10.70 -10.73 -12.56
C ILE A 130 11.78 -11.77 -12.81
N ILE A 131 12.69 -11.97 -11.85
CA ILE A 131 13.92 -12.74 -12.05
C ILE A 131 13.68 -14.25 -11.88
N VAL A 132 12.96 -14.68 -10.85
CA VAL A 132 12.81 -16.11 -10.52
C VAL A 132 12.23 -16.93 -11.68
N PRO A 133 11.22 -16.46 -12.45
CA PRO A 133 10.72 -17.21 -13.59
C PRO A 133 11.70 -17.35 -14.77
N LEU A 134 12.84 -16.65 -14.76
CA LEU A 134 13.86 -16.65 -15.81
C LEU A 134 15.05 -17.57 -15.51
N LEU A 135 15.09 -18.16 -14.31
CA LEU A 135 16.13 -19.09 -13.86
C LEU A 135 15.70 -20.54 -14.13
#